data_AF-A0A9D1ABV1-F1
#
_entry.id   AF-A0A9D1ABV1-F1
#
_cell.length_a   1.000
_cell.length_b   1.000
_cell.length_c   1.000
_cell.angle_alpha   90.00
_cell.angle_beta   90.00
_cell.angle_gamma   90.00
#
_symmetry.space_group_name_H-M   'P 1'
#
loop_
_entity.id
_entity.type
_entity.pdbx_description
1 polymer ?
#
loop_
_entity_poly.entity_id
_entity_poly.type
_entity_poly.pdbx_seq_one_letter_code
_entity_poly.pdbx_strand_id
1 'polypeptide(L)' 'MGALGYAFDSTEYAAEYTALTSVISQYRMLLEWGFVDDVEATLDEFNQALYDAGLQDYMDAKQEQLDAFLAQ' A
#
# COMPACT_ATOMS: atom_id res chain seq x y z
N MET A 1 6.01 6.07 -23.24
CA MET A 1 4.60 5.68 -23.15
C MET A 1 4.37 5.20 -21.73
N GLY A 2 3.42 5.80 -21.02
CA GLY A 2 3.16 5.46 -19.61
C GLY A 2 2.57 4.06 -19.47
N ALA A 3 2.47 3.55 -18.23
CA ALA A 3 1.99 2.22 -17.86
C ALA A 3 0.50 1.91 -18.20
N LEU A 4 -0.07 2.55 -19.23
CA LEU A 4 -1.39 2.28 -19.78
C LEU A 4 -1.46 0.82 -20.24
N GLY A 5 -2.17 -0.02 -19.48
CA GLY A 5 -2.33 -1.46 -19.73
C GLY A 5 -1.68 -2.37 -18.68
N TYR A 6 -0.85 -1.84 -17.78
CA TYR A 6 -0.31 -2.61 -16.66
C TYR A 6 -1.36 -2.80 -15.56
N ALA A 7 -1.51 -4.03 -15.09
CA ALA A 7 -2.22 -4.38 -13.87
C ALA A 7 -1.30 -5.26 -13.04
N PHE A 8 -1.15 -4.91 -11.77
CA PHE A 8 -0.35 -5.70 -10.83
C PHE A 8 -1.04 -7.04 -10.56
N ASP A 9 -0.30 -8.14 -10.70
CA ASP A 9 -0.71 -9.46 -10.25
C ASP A 9 -0.33 -9.64 -8.77
N SER A 10 -1.33 -9.58 -7.91
CA SER A 10 -1.15 -9.74 -6.45
C SER A 10 -1.35 -11.18 -5.97
N THR A 11 -1.40 -12.18 -6.85
CA THR A 11 -1.75 -13.56 -6.47
C THR A 11 -0.80 -14.13 -5.41
N GLU A 12 0.50 -13.85 -5.52
CA GLU A 12 1.51 -14.27 -4.53
C GLU A 12 1.52 -13.40 -3.26
N TYR A 13 0.90 -12.21 -3.31
CA TYR A 13 0.89 -11.22 -2.24
C TYR A 13 -0.52 -10.99 -1.64
N ALA A 14 -1.37 -12.03 -1.70
CA ALA A 14 -2.76 -11.93 -1.27
C ALA A 14 -2.90 -11.70 0.25
N ALA A 15 -1.95 -12.20 1.04
CA ALA A 15 -1.92 -12.01 2.49
C ALA A 15 -1.59 -10.56 2.85
N GLU A 16 -0.54 -10.00 2.26
CA GLU A 16 -0.09 -8.62 2.38
C GLU A 16 -1.20 -7.69 1.90
N TYR A 17 -1.81 -7.97 0.74
CA TYR A 17 -2.95 -7.19 0.24
C TYR A 17 -4.10 -7.12 1.25
N THR A 18 -4.44 -8.25 1.87
CA THR A 18 -5.50 -8.33 2.88
C THR A 18 -5.13 -7.54 4.14
N ALA A 19 -3.89 -7.70 4.63
CA ALA A 19 -3.39 -7.01 5.80
C ALA A 19 -3.35 -5.48 5.59
N LEU A 20 -2.77 -5.02 4.47
CA LEU A 20 -2.72 -3.62 4.08
C LEU A 20 -4.13 -3.02 3.94
N THR A 21 -5.07 -3.74 3.32
CA THR A 21 -6.46 -3.28 3.20
C THR A 21 -7.11 -3.09 4.57
N SER A 22 -6.84 -4.01 5.51
CA SER A 22 -7.34 -3.89 6.88
C SER A 22 -6.79 -2.65 7.58
N VAL A 23 -5.46 -2.43 7.52
CA VAL A 23 -4.82 -1.25 8.10
C VAL A 23 -5.40 0.03 7.48
N ILE A 24 -5.46 0.13 6.15
CA ILE A 24 -6.05 1.29 5.45
C ILE A 24 -7.47 1.56 5.94
N SER A 25 -8.31 0.53 6.08
CA SER A 25 -9.70 0.70 6.53
C SER A 25 -9.83 1.31 7.93
N GLN A 26 -8.85 1.07 8.81
CA GLN A 26 -8.87 1.57 10.19
C GLN A 26 -8.51 3.06 10.27
N TYR A 27 -7.57 3.50 9.43
CA TYR A 27 -7.00 4.85 9.52
C TYR A 27 -7.59 5.84 8.50
N ARG A 28 -8.02 5.37 7.33
CA ARG A 28 -8.36 6.20 6.17
C ARG A 28 -9.37 7.30 6.50
N MET A 29 -10.51 6.95 7.10
CA MET A 29 -11.57 7.93 7.39
C MET A 29 -11.08 8.99 8.40
N LEU A 30 -10.37 8.55 9.44
CA LEU A 30 -9.87 9.41 10.51
C LEU A 30 -8.87 10.44 9.97
N LEU A 31 -7.91 9.98 9.16
CA LEU A 31 -6.88 10.82 8.56
C LEU A 31 -7.41 11.71 7.43
N GLU A 32 -8.27 11.19 6.55
CA GLU A 32 -8.83 11.98 5.43
C GLU A 32 -9.69 13.15 5.92
N TRP A 33 -10.36 13.00 7.05
CA TRP A 33 -11.30 14.00 7.59
C TRP A 33 -10.70 14.79 8.76
N GLY A 34 -9.48 14.46 9.18
CA GLY A 34 -8.83 15.08 10.34
C GLY A 34 -9.56 14.82 11.66
N PHE A 35 -10.24 13.67 11.79
CA PHE A 35 -10.95 13.27 13.01
C PHE A 35 -10.02 12.58 14.02
N VAL A 36 -8.87 13.20 14.26
CA VAL A 36 -7.85 12.78 15.23
C VAL A 36 -7.29 14.00 15.93
N ASP A 37 -6.86 13.82 17.17
CA ASP A 37 -6.32 14.91 17.99
C ASP A 37 -4.93 15.35 17.49
N ASP A 38 -4.13 14.41 16.98
CA ASP A 38 -2.79 14.63 16.43
C ASP A 38 -2.64 13.87 15.11
N VAL A 39 -2.64 14.63 14.01
CA VAL A 39 -2.55 14.07 12.65
C VAL A 39 -1.17 13.50 12.35
N GLU A 40 -0.10 14.14 12.83
CA GLU A 40 1.28 13.70 12.56
C GLU A 40 1.54 12.38 13.29
N ALA A 41 1.20 12.30 14.58
CA ALA A 41 1.35 11.06 15.34
C ALA A 41 0.52 9.91 14.75
N THR A 42 -0.72 10.20 14.32
CA THR A 42 -1.57 9.16 13.71
C THR A 42 -1.03 8.71 12.34
N LEU A 43 -0.45 9.62 11.56
CA LEU A 43 0.20 9.29 10.29
C LEU A 43 1.42 8.38 10.50
N ASP A 44 2.22 8.65 11.53
CA ASP A 44 3.37 7.81 11.87
C ASP A 44 2.94 6.40 12.30
N GLU A 45 1.90 6.29 13.14
CA GLU A 45 1.31 4.99 13.51
C GLU A 45 0.76 4.23 12.31
N PHE A 46 0.03 4.93 11.43
CA PHE A 46 -0.51 4.34 10.20
C PHE A 46 0.61 3.80 9.28
N ASN A 47 1.67 4.59 9.08
CA ASN A 47 2.81 4.17 8.27
C ASN A 47 3.50 2.94 8.87
N GLN A 48 3.76 2.94 10.18
CA GLN A 48 4.35 1.79 10.85
C GLN A 48 3.49 0.53 10.67
N ALA A 49 2.18 0.64 10.87
CA ALA A 49 1.24 -0.46 10.69
C ALA A 49 1.21 -1.00 9.25
N LEU A 50 1.37 -0.14 8.24
CA LEU A 50 1.48 -0.57 6.85
C LEU A 50 2.79 -1.33 6.59
N TYR A 51 3.92 -0.83 7.07
CA TYR A 51 5.21 -1.52 6.92
C TYR A 51 5.23 -2.86 7.63
N ASP A 52 4.67 -2.94 8.85
CA ASP A 52 4.52 -4.19 9.60
C ASP A 52 3.58 -5.18 8.88
N ALA A 53 2.62 -4.68 8.10
CA ALA A 53 1.71 -5.48 7.27
C ALA A 53 2.31 -5.93 5.93
N GLY A 54 3.58 -5.62 5.65
CA GLY A 54 4.27 -6.05 4.42
C GLY A 54 4.23 -5.04 3.28
N LEU A 55 4.05 -3.74 3.56
CA LEU A 55 4.02 -2.72 2.52
C LEU A 55 5.28 -2.71 1.64
N GLN A 56 6.46 -2.90 2.23
CA GLN A 56 7.73 -2.89 1.48
C GLN A 56 7.75 -4.00 0.42
N ASP A 57 7.47 -5.23 0.83
CA ASP A 57 7.44 -6.38 -0.07
C ASP A 57 6.40 -6.19 -1.19
N TYR A 58 5.23 -5.65 -0.85
CA TYR A 58 4.17 -5.35 -1.82
C TYR A 58 4.58 -4.26 -2.83
N MET A 59 5.36 -3.26 -2.40
CA MET A 59 5.89 -2.21 -3.29
C MET A 59 6.98 -2.75 -4.21
N ASP A 60 7.90 -3.55 -3.67
CA ASP A 60 9.00 -4.13 -4.43
C ASP A 60 8.47 -5.07 -5.53
N ALA A 61 7.47 -5.89 -5.21
CA ALA A 61 6.80 -6.75 -6.17
C ALA A 61 6.11 -5.95 -7.31
N LYS A 62 5.46 -4.84 -6.96
CA LYS A 62 4.85 -3.95 -7.96
C LYS A 62 5.87 -3.34 -8.90
N GLN A 63 7.02 -2.94 -8.35
CA GLN A 63 8.10 -2.33 -9.12
C GLN A 63 8.72 -3.37 -10.06
N GLU A 64 9.02 -4.58 -9.58
CA GLU A 64 9.56 -5.66 -10.40
C GLU A 64 8.62 -6.01 -11.57
N GLN A 65 7.32 -6.17 -11.30
CA GLN A 65 6.35 -6.47 -12.35
C GLN A 65 6.17 -5.32 -13.34
N LEU A 66 6.22 -4.07 -12.86
CA LEU A 66 6.16 -2.89 -13.74
C LEU A 66 7.41 -2.80 -14.62
N ASP A 67 8.59 -3.07 -14.07
CA ASP A 67 9.85 -3.06 -14.80
C ASP A 67 9.87 -4.16 -15.88
N ALA A 68 9.39 -5.36 -15.54
CA ALA A 68 9.22 -6.46 -16.49
C ALA A 68 8.19 -6.14 -17.60
N PHE A 69 7.14 -5.38 -17.29
CA PHE A 69 6.16 -4.92 -18.28
C PHE A 69 6.76 -3.87 -19.23
N LEU A 70 7.51 -2.89 -18.70
CA LEU A 70 8.11 -1.82 -19.50
C LEU A 70 9.29 -2.27 -20.37
N ALA A 71 9.87 -3.44 -20.07
CA ALA A 71 10.91 -4.07 -20.88
C ALA A 71 10.38 -4.80 -22.13
N GLN A 72 9.05 -4.94 -22.27
CA GLN A 72 8.38 -5.57 -23.42
C GLN A 72 8.07 -4.56 -24.53
#